data_AF-A0A0K2RBT7-F1
#
_entry.id   AF-A0A0K2RBT7-F1
#
_cell.length_a   1.000
_cell.length_b   1.000
_cell.length_c   1.000
_cell.angle_alpha   90.00
_cell.angle_beta   90.00
_cell.angle_gamma   90.00
#
_symmetry.space_group_name_H-M   'P 1'
#
loop_
_entity.id
_entity.type
_entity.pdbx_description
1 polymer ?
#
loop_
_entity_poly.entity_id
_entity_poly.type
_entity_poly.pdbx_seq_one_letter_code
_entity_poly.pdbx_strand_id
1 'polypeptide(L)' 'MAPARTYIPELLADVLDGKINPGRVFDTVMPLEEAPEAYRAMDERRSIKVLLTP' A
#
# COMPACT_ATOMS: atom_id res chain seq x y z
N MET A 1 -17.00 3.16 -3.61
CA MET A 1 -16.34 2.32 -2.59
C MET A 1 -16.17 0.93 -3.19
N ALA A 2 -14.96 0.34 -3.16
CA ALA A 2 -14.75 -1.03 -3.65
C ALA A 2 -15.05 -2.05 -2.53
N PRO A 3 -15.78 -3.14 -2.79
CA PRO A 3 -16.16 -4.12 -1.76
C PRO A 3 -14.97 -5.04 -1.44
N ALA A 4 -14.05 -4.57 -0.59
CA ALA A 4 -12.85 -5.33 -0.22
C ALA A 4 -13.19 -6.75 0.28
N ARG A 5 -14.25 -6.90 1.09
CA ARG A 5 -14.69 -8.20 1.63
C ARG A 5 -15.04 -9.23 0.56
N THR A 6 -15.50 -8.79 -0.62
CA THR A 6 -15.85 -9.69 -1.72
C THR A 6 -14.60 -10.28 -2.39
N TYR A 7 -13.54 -9.48 -2.54
CA TYR A 7 -12.35 -9.88 -3.31
C TYR A 7 -11.21 -10.47 -2.45
N ILE A 8 -11.18 -10.17 -1.14
CA ILE A 8 -10.14 -10.68 -0.24
C ILE A 8 -10.02 -12.22 -0.28
N PRO A 9 -11.11 -13.02 -0.21
CA PRO A 9 -10.98 -14.48 -0.18
C PRO A 9 -10.27 -15.07 -1.40
N GLU A 10 -10.50 -14.50 -2.59
CA GLU A 10 -9.87 -14.92 -3.84
C GLU A 10 -8.41 -14.44 -3.91
N LEU A 11 -8.18 -13.14 -3.71
CA LEU A 11 -6.85 -12.54 -3.90
C LEU A 11 -5.86 -12.88 -2.78
N LEU A 12 -6.33 -13.17 -1.57
CA LEU A 12 -5.46 -13.51 -0.44
C LEU A 12 -4.68 -14.80 -0.72
N ALA A 13 -5.31 -15.80 -1.32
CA ALA A 13 -4.64 -17.05 -1.68
C ALA A 13 -3.46 -16.78 -2.64
N ASP A 14 -3.65 -15.95 -3.66
CA ASP A 14 -2.59 -15.62 -4.61
C ASP A 14 -1.43 -14.82 -4.00
N VAL A 15 -1.70 -13.99 -2.97
CA VAL A 15 -0.66 -13.30 -2.20
C VAL A 15 0.14 -14.29 -1.37
N LEU A 16 -0.54 -15.20 -0.66
CA LEU A 16 0.11 -16.19 0.21
C LEU A 16 0.92 -17.22 -0.58
N ASP A 17 0.44 -17.59 -1.77
CA ASP A 17 1.14 -18.46 -2.72
C ASP A 17 2.29 -17.74 -3.45
N GLY A 18 2.42 -16.42 -3.29
CA GLY A 18 3.44 -15.59 -3.96
C GLY A 18 3.20 -15.38 -5.46
N LYS A 19 2.02 -15.77 -5.99
CA LYS A 19 1.63 -15.55 -7.39
C LYS A 19 1.49 -14.07 -7.71
N ILE A 20 1.03 -13.28 -6.74
CA ILE A 20 1.02 -11.81 -6.82
C ILE A 20 1.75 -11.20 -5.62
N ASN A 21 2.48 -10.12 -5.88
CA ASN A 21 3.30 -9.43 -4.88
C ASN A 21 2.83 -7.98 -4.71
N PRO A 22 1.69 -7.74 -4.03
CA PRO A 22 1.08 -6.41 -3.97
C PRO A 22 1.96 -5.41 -3.23
N GLY A 23 2.85 -5.86 -2.34
CA GLY A 23 3.79 -4.99 -1.64
C GLY A 23 4.74 -4.21 -2.55
N ARG A 24 4.92 -4.62 -3.81
CA ARG A 24 5.78 -3.92 -4.78
C ARG A 24 5.27 -2.53 -5.17
N VAL A 25 4.02 -2.21 -4.87
CA VAL A 25 3.48 -0.86 -5.12
C VAL A 25 4.02 0.17 -4.14
N PHE A 26 4.51 -0.26 -2.97
CA PHE A 26 5.14 0.63 -2.00
C PHE A 26 6.52 1.04 -2.48
N ASP A 27 6.66 2.30 -2.87
CA ASP A 27 7.89 2.88 -3.41
C ASP A 27 8.61 3.78 -2.39
N THR A 28 7.98 4.06 -1.25
CA THR A 28 8.55 4.90 -0.18
C THR A 28 8.15 4.34 1.19
N VAL A 29 9.08 4.39 2.15
CA VAL A 29 8.85 4.00 3.56
C VAL A 29 9.16 5.20 4.45
N MET A 30 8.27 5.51 5.39
CA MET A 30 8.39 6.67 6.28
C MET A 30 7.87 6.34 7.69
N PRO A 31 8.34 7.03 8.74
CA PRO A 31 7.79 6.85 10.09
C PRO A 31 6.35 7.40 10.19
N LEU A 32 5.53 6.84 11.08
CA LEU A 32 4.12 7.19 11.26
C LEU A 32 3.93 8.68 11.62
N GLU A 33 4.87 9.25 12.36
CA GLU A 33 4.91 10.67 12.73
C GLU A 33 4.97 11.59 11.50
N GLU A 34 5.48 11.10 10.38
CA GLU A 34 5.59 11.81 9.11
C GLU A 34 4.39 11.56 8.17
N ALA A 35 3.28 11.01 8.67
CA ALA A 35 2.07 10.83 7.87
C ALA A 35 1.64 12.09 7.08
N PRO A 36 1.70 13.33 7.62
CA PRO A 36 1.40 14.54 6.84
C PRO A 36 2.31 14.72 5.62
N GLU A 37 3.60 14.40 5.75
CA GLU A 37 4.54 14.46 4.63
C GLU A 37 4.26 13.35 3.61
N ALA A 38 3.96 12.13 4.06
CA ALA A 38 3.60 11.03 3.18
C ALA A 38 2.42 11.39 2.28
N TYR A 39 1.40 12.06 2.83
CA TYR A 39 0.28 12.57 2.03
C TYR A 39 0.71 13.62 1.02
N ARG A 40 1.54 14.60 1.43
CA ARG A 40 2.06 15.64 0.52
C ARG A 40 2.90 15.04 -0.61
N ALA A 41 3.75 14.05 -0.31
CA ALA A 41 4.56 13.35 -1.29
C ALA A 41 3.71 12.62 -2.35
N MET A 42 2.59 12.01 -1.93
CA MET A 42 1.65 11.38 -2.87
C MET A 42 0.88 12.40 -3.71
N ASP A 43 0.45 13.53 -3.12
CA ASP A 43 -0.26 14.61 -3.81
C ASP A 43 0.62 15.27 -4.89
N GLU A 44 1.87 15.56 -4.54
CA GLU A 44 2.89 16.13 -5.44
C GLU A 44 3.44 15.10 -6.43
N ARG A 45 2.97 13.85 -6.39
CA ARG A 45 3.43 12.71 -7.20
C ARG A 45 4.94 12.43 -7.09
N ARG A 46 5.53 12.70 -5.92
CA ARG A 46 6.89 12.26 -5.55
C ARG A 46 6.93 10.79 -5.13
N SER A 47 5.82 10.27 -4.62
CA SER A 47 5.65 8.87 -4.23
C SER A 47 4.34 8.31 -4.79
N ILE A 48 4.32 7.04 -5.17
CA ILE A 48 3.14 6.33 -5.67
C ILE A 48 2.30 5.79 -4.50
N LYS A 49 2.96 5.11 -3.54
CA LYS A 49 2.37 4.51 -2.36
C LYS A 49 3.39 4.48 -1.22
N VAL A 50 3.07 5.18 -0.13
CA VAL A 50 3.91 5.18 1.07
C VAL A 50 3.49 4.05 2.02
N LEU A 51 4.46 3.32 2.56
CA LEU A 51 4.31 2.42 3.71
C LEU A 51 4.76 3.17 4.97
N LEU A 52 3.84 3.35 5.92
CA LEU A 52 4.17 3.95 7.22
C LEU A 52 4.62 2.86 8.21
N THR A 53 5.73 3.12 8.90
CA THR A 53 6.23 2.27 9.98
C THR A 53 5.94 2.90 11.35
N PRO A 54 5.50 2.11 12.35
CA PRO A 54 5.27 2.61 13.71
C PRO A 54 6.52 3.13 14.40
#